data_AF-A0A959P060-F1
#
_entry.id   AF-A0A959P060-F1
#
_cell.length_a   1.000
_cell.length_b   1.000
_cell.length_c   1.000
_cell.angle_alpha   90.00
_cell.angle_beta   90.00
_cell.angle_gamma   90.00
#
_symmetry.space_group_name_H-M   'P 1'
#
loop_
_entity.id
_entity.type
_entity.pdbx_description
1 polymer ?
#
loop_
_entity_poly.entity_id
_entity_poly.type
_entity_poly.pdbx_seq_one_letter_code
_entity_poly.pdbx_strand_id
1 'polypeptide(L)'
;NLEIKEHSTSNTKKEYVALNEYDILLLPYQDLGPTLDTPLLVIEGLVSNCKVIVSNIGSLSNISGNLYFVDNIDCAKDYLDQIEKSSREELKPITYDYSVESFGNQFLETIKKQS
;
A
#
# COMPACT_ATOMS: atom_id res chain seq x y z
N ASN A 1 27.79 -14.08 20.35
CA ASN A 1 27.97 -14.21 18.89
C ASN A 1 26.79 -14.96 18.32
N LEU A 2 25.75 -14.22 17.91
CA LEU A 2 24.66 -14.75 17.12
C LEU A 2 25.03 -14.48 15.66
N GLU A 3 25.42 -15.52 14.92
CA GLU A 3 25.59 -15.44 13.48
C GLU A 3 24.21 -15.36 12.83
N ILE A 4 23.89 -14.18 12.32
CA ILE A 4 22.78 -14.01 11.39
C ILE A 4 23.26 -14.62 10.07
N LYS A 5 22.77 -15.82 9.75
CA LYS A 5 22.97 -16.41 8.42
C LYS A 5 22.12 -15.62 7.44
N GLU A 6 22.77 -14.84 6.58
CA GLU A 6 22.13 -14.28 5.39
C GLU A 6 21.61 -15.43 4.54
N HIS A 7 20.29 -15.60 4.53
CA HIS A 7 19.64 -16.51 3.60
C HIS A 7 19.70 -15.86 2.21
N SER A 8 20.47 -16.49 1.31
CA SER A 8 20.65 -16.06 -0.08
C SER A 8 19.29 -15.81 -0.77
N THR A 9 19.05 -14.55 -1.08
CA THR A 9 17.84 -14.00 -1.72
C THR A 9 17.84 -14.25 -3.22
N SER A 10 17.64 -15.50 -3.68
CA SER A 10 17.46 -15.78 -5.11
C SER A 10 16.00 -15.80 -5.56
N ASN A 11 15.05 -16.08 -4.66
CA ASN A 11 13.61 -16.13 -5.00
C ASN A 11 12.84 -14.84 -4.67
N THR A 12 13.29 -14.06 -3.69
CA THR A 12 12.60 -12.82 -3.24
C THR A 12 12.63 -11.68 -4.26
N LYS A 13 13.62 -11.65 -5.17
CA LYS A 13 13.69 -10.62 -6.21
C LYS A 13 12.58 -10.72 -7.25
N LYS A 14 11.93 -11.88 -7.43
CA LYS A 14 10.89 -12.04 -8.46
C LYS A 14 9.53 -11.47 -8.03
N GLU A 15 9.22 -11.43 -6.73
CA GLU A 15 7.94 -10.92 -6.23
C GLU A 15 7.89 -9.38 -6.20
N TYR A 16 9.01 -8.73 -5.86
CA TYR A 16 9.11 -7.25 -5.86
C TYR A 16 9.26 -6.61 -7.25
N VAL A 17 9.57 -7.39 -8.29
CA VAL A 17 9.71 -6.88 -9.66
C VAL A 17 8.35 -6.66 -10.35
N ALA A 18 7.28 -7.31 -9.88
CA ALA A 18 6.00 -7.24 -10.57
C ALA A 18 5.34 -5.86 -10.50
N LEU A 19 5.28 -5.18 -9.34
CA LEU A 19 4.44 -3.98 -9.20
C LEU A 19 4.89 -2.78 -10.05
N ASN A 20 6.20 -2.59 -10.24
CA ASN A 20 6.73 -1.52 -11.08
C ASN A 20 6.39 -1.68 -12.57
N GLU A 21 5.89 -2.84 -12.99
CA GLU A 21 5.46 -3.10 -14.38
C GLU A 21 3.99 -2.73 -14.63
N TYR A 22 3.23 -2.35 -13.59
CA TYR A 22 1.81 -2.05 -13.68
C TYR A 22 1.50 -0.60 -13.34
N ASP A 23 0.65 0.02 -14.16
CA ASP A 23 0.13 1.38 -13.89
C ASP A 23 -1.00 1.38 -12.85
N ILE A 24 -1.78 0.31 -12.79
CA ILE A 24 -2.98 0.19 -11.96
C ILE A 24 -2.94 -1.12 -11.18
N LEU A 25 -3.14 -1.03 -9.87
CA LEU A 25 -3.27 -2.18 -8.96
C LEU A 25 -4.69 -2.25 -8.43
N LEU A 26 -5.37 -3.37 -8.67
CA LEU A 26 -6.73 -3.62 -8.18
C LEU A 26 -6.67 -4.50 -6.92
N LEU A 27 -7.20 -4.00 -5.80
CA LEU A 27 -7.24 -4.71 -4.52
C LEU A 27 -8.70 -4.83 -4.03
N PRO A 28 -9.45 -5.84 -4.48
CA PRO A 28 -10.82 -6.08 -4.05
C PRO A 28 -10.86 -6.72 -2.66
N TYR A 29 -10.49 -5.98 -1.62
CA TYR A 29 -10.65 -6.45 -0.25
C TYR A 29 -12.13 -6.41 0.16
N GLN A 30 -12.72 -7.57 0.45
CA GLN A 30 -14.11 -7.65 0.94
C GLN A 30 -14.17 -7.43 2.45
N ASP A 31 -13.19 -7.97 3.17
CA ASP A 31 -13.03 -7.84 4.61
C ASP A 31 -11.53 -7.89 4.92
N LEU A 32 -11.04 -6.97 5.75
CA LEU A 32 -9.70 -7.03 6.32
C LEU A 32 -9.74 -7.56 7.77
N GLY A 33 -10.92 -7.90 8.28
CA GLY A 33 -11.15 -8.10 9.70
C GLY A 33 -10.87 -6.81 10.49
N PRO A 34 -10.88 -6.86 11.83
CA PRO A 34 -10.46 -5.75 12.68
C PRO A 34 -8.94 -5.60 12.70
N THR A 35 -8.25 -5.80 11.57
CA THR A 35 -6.85 -5.38 11.49
C THR A 35 -6.85 -3.86 11.50
N LEU A 36 -6.36 -3.29 12.59
CA LEU A 36 -6.10 -1.85 12.76
C LEU A 36 -5.16 -1.30 11.69
N ASP A 37 -4.43 -2.18 11.00
CA ASP A 37 -3.33 -1.83 10.12
C ASP A 37 -3.76 -1.78 8.64
N THR A 38 -3.25 -0.76 7.96
CA THR A 38 -3.31 -0.65 6.51
C THR A 38 -2.65 -1.89 5.87
N PRO A 39 -3.28 -2.54 4.87
CA PRO A 39 -2.63 -3.61 4.12
C PRO A 39 -1.34 -3.11 3.48
N LEU A 40 -0.21 -3.77 3.79
CA LEU A 40 1.11 -3.38 3.28
C LEU A 40 1.14 -3.32 1.74
N LEU A 41 0.36 -4.18 1.08
CA LEU A 41 0.27 -4.20 -0.38
C LEU A 41 -0.30 -2.90 -0.99
N VAL A 42 -1.15 -2.17 -0.25
CA VAL A 42 -1.59 -0.83 -0.67
C VAL A 42 -0.39 0.12 -0.71
N ILE A 43 0.42 0.12 0.34
CA ILE A 43 1.62 0.95 0.42
C ILE A 43 2.63 0.54 -0.66
N GLU A 44 2.88 -0.75 -0.84
CA GLU A 44 3.78 -1.30 -1.86
C GLU A 44 3.35 -0.88 -3.27
N GLY A 45 2.06 -0.91 -3.59
CA GLY A 45 1.53 -0.42 -4.86
C GLY A 45 1.75 1.08 -5.04
N LEU A 46 1.46 1.88 -4.01
CA LEU A 46 1.66 3.32 -4.06
C LEU A 46 3.14 3.68 -4.28
N VAL A 47 4.08 3.08 -3.53
CA VAL A 47 5.52 3.38 -3.66
C VAL A 47 6.09 2.89 -5.00
N SER A 48 5.43 1.92 -5.63
CA SER A 48 5.74 1.44 -6.99
C SER A 48 5.12 2.32 -8.09
N ASN A 49 4.56 3.49 -7.73
CA ASN A 49 3.85 4.42 -8.61
C ASN A 49 2.58 3.85 -9.27
N CYS A 50 2.00 2.78 -8.72
CA CYS A 50 0.70 2.30 -9.17
C CYS A 50 -0.42 3.23 -8.69
N LYS A 51 -1.45 3.37 -9.52
CA LYS A 51 -2.77 3.85 -9.10
C LYS A 51 -3.50 2.68 -8.44
N VAL A 52 -3.75 2.77 -7.14
CA VAL A 52 -4.35 1.68 -6.37
C VAL A 52 -5.84 1.89 -6.30
N ILE A 53 -6.62 0.91 -6.76
CA ILE A 53 -8.08 0.91 -6.70
C ILE A 53 -8.49 -0.16 -5.68
N VAL A 54 -9.17 0.26 -4.62
CA VAL A 54 -9.48 -0.57 -3.45
C VAL A 54 -10.87 -0.24 -2.91
N SER A 55 -11.47 -1.13 -2.13
CA SER A 55 -12.67 -0.80 -1.35
C SER A 55 -12.34 0.23 -0.26
N ASN A 56 -13.31 1.08 0.09
CA ASN A 56 -13.14 2.03 1.18
C ASN A 56 -13.32 1.33 2.54
N ILE A 57 -12.22 0.89 3.13
CA ILE A 57 -12.22 0.12 4.38
C ILE A 57 -11.18 0.64 5.38
N GLY A 58 -11.55 0.61 6.66
CA GLY A 58 -10.66 0.95 7.78
C GLY A 58 -10.07 2.36 7.68
N SER A 59 -8.75 2.46 7.82
CA SER A 59 -7.99 3.71 7.82
C SER A 59 -7.45 4.11 6.44
N LEU A 60 -7.83 3.40 5.36
CA LEU A 60 -7.29 3.64 4.01
C LEU A 60 -7.54 5.05 3.50
N SER A 61 -8.65 5.68 3.89
CA SER A 61 -8.96 7.08 3.55
C SER A 61 -7.94 8.09 4.08
N ASN A 62 -7.12 7.70 5.07
CA ASN A 62 -6.11 8.57 5.66
C ASN A 62 -4.76 8.50 4.94
N ILE A 63 -4.61 7.60 3.97
CA ILE A 63 -3.38 7.43 3.20
C ILE A 63 -3.38 8.43 2.05
N SER A 64 -2.33 9.24 1.98
CA SER A 64 -2.09 10.14 0.86
C SER A 64 -1.47 9.38 -0.32
N GLY A 65 -1.90 9.67 -1.54
CA GLY A 65 -1.32 9.08 -2.75
C GLY A 65 -2.35 8.85 -3.85
N ASN A 66 -2.02 7.97 -4.80
CA ASN A 66 -2.86 7.58 -5.93
C ASN A 66 -3.85 6.47 -5.53
N LEU A 67 -4.67 6.74 -4.51
CA LEU A 67 -5.65 5.81 -3.98
C LEU A 67 -7.06 6.17 -4.46
N TYR A 68 -7.76 5.19 -5.01
CA TYR A 68 -9.09 5.33 -5.59
C TYR A 68 -10.01 4.29 -4.97
N PHE A 69 -11.23 4.72 -4.64
CA PHE A 69 -12.15 3.88 -3.87
C PHE A 69 -13.31 3.38 -4.74
N VAL A 70 -13.62 2.09 -4.61
CA VAL A 70 -14.88 1.50 -5.09
C VAL A 70 -15.86 1.39 -3.93
N ASP A 71 -17.12 1.73 -4.21
CA ASP A 71 -18.20 1.66 -3.23
C ASP A 71 -18.79 0.25 -3.16
N ASN A 72 -18.95 -0.42 -4.32
CA ASN A 72 -19.40 -1.79 -4.41
C ASN A 72 -18.35 -2.69 -5.07
N ILE A 73 -17.74 -3.55 -4.27
CA ILE A 73 -16.73 -4.53 -4.70
C ILE A 73 -17.24 -5.58 -5.68
N ASP A 74 -18.54 -5.87 -5.67
CA ASP A 74 -19.16 -6.83 -6.59
C ASP A 74 -19.63 -6.14 -7.89
N CYS A 75 -19.47 -4.81 -8.01
CA CYS A 75 -19.86 -4.03 -9.17
C CYS A 75 -18.67 -3.79 -10.10
N ALA A 76 -18.58 -4.57 -11.19
CA ALA A 76 -17.54 -4.37 -12.20
C ALA A 76 -17.54 -2.95 -12.79
N LYS A 77 -18.70 -2.29 -12.85
CA LYS A 77 -18.81 -0.92 -13.33
C LYS A 77 -18.07 0.07 -12.43
N ASP A 78 -18.15 -0.09 -11.10
CA ASP A 78 -17.47 0.80 -10.17
C ASP A 78 -15.95 0.77 -10.38
N TYR A 79 -15.39 -0.43 -10.63
CA TYR A 79 -13.99 -0.58 -11.00
C TYR A 79 -13.65 0.11 -12.32
N LEU A 80 -14.47 -0.08 -13.35
CA LEU A 80 -14.25 0.57 -14.65
C LEU A 80 -14.30 2.10 -14.54
N ASP A 81 -15.24 2.63 -13.77
CA ASP A 81 -15.38 4.07 -13.54
C ASP A 81 -14.12 4.61 -12.81
N GLN A 82 -13.58 3.89 -11.82
CA GLN A 82 -12.33 4.28 -11.15
C GLN A 82 -11.09 4.11 -12.05
N ILE A 83 -11.04 3.08 -12.90
CA ILE A 83 -9.94 2.89 -13.88
C ILE A 83 -9.93 4.06 -14.87
N GLU A 84 -11.09 4.42 -15.42
CA GLU A 84 -11.20 5.52 -16.38
C GLU A 84 -10.83 6.87 -15.74
N LYS A 85 -11.34 7.12 -14.53
CA LYS A 85 -11.00 8.32 -13.76
C LYS A 85 -9.50 8.39 -13.48
N SER A 86 -8.96 7.33 -12.89
CA SER A 86 -7.55 7.29 -12.48
C SER A 86 -6.62 7.42 -13.68
N SER A 87 -6.93 6.81 -14.83
CA SER A 87 -6.12 6.90 -16.06
C SER A 87 -5.94 8.33 -16.57
N ARG A 88 -6.87 9.24 -16.28
CA ARG A 88 -6.82 10.66 -16.68
C ARG A 88 -6.07 11.55 -15.69
N GLU A 89 -5.84 11.08 -14.47
CA GLU A 89 -5.15 11.83 -13.43
C GLU A 89 -3.63 11.63 -13.50
N GLU A 90 -2.86 12.69 -13.24
CA GLU A 90 -1.42 12.60 -13.05
C GLU A 90 -1.09 11.89 -11.74
N LEU A 91 0.04 11.19 -11.71
CA LEU A 91 0.53 10.56 -10.49
C LEU A 91 0.87 11.62 -9.45
N LYS A 92 0.27 11.47 -8.27
CA LYS A 92 0.56 12.28 -7.09
C LYS A 92 1.74 11.67 -6.34
N PRO A 93 2.75 12.45 -5.94
CA PRO A 93 3.83 11.95 -5.13
C PRO A 93 3.30 11.54 -3.75
N ILE A 94 3.87 10.47 -3.20
CA ILE A 94 3.64 10.14 -1.80
C ILE A 94 4.43 11.13 -0.95
N THR A 95 3.75 11.76 0.01
CA THR A 95 4.35 12.77 0.90
C THR A 95 4.76 12.20 2.26
N TYR A 96 4.25 11.02 2.62
CA TYR A 96 4.58 10.33 3.86
C TYR A 96 5.66 9.25 3.63
N ASP A 97 6.67 9.22 4.49
CA ASP A 97 7.70 8.17 4.46
C ASP A 97 7.18 6.91 5.17
N TYR A 98 6.73 5.95 4.36
CA TYR A 98 6.27 4.63 4.79
C TYR A 98 7.41 3.61 4.98
N SER A 99 8.67 4.03 5.01
CA SER A 99 9.79 3.11 5.26
C SER A 99 9.71 2.46 6.64
N VAL A 100 10.19 1.22 6.73
CA VAL A 100 10.30 0.48 8.00
C VAL A 100 11.18 1.25 9.01
N GLU A 101 12.18 1.99 8.52
CA GLU A 101 13.03 2.84 9.35
C GLU A 101 12.25 4.02 9.94
N SER A 102 11.48 4.75 9.12
CA SER A 102 10.59 5.83 9.59
C SER A 102 9.61 5.33 10.65
N PHE A 103 8.97 4.19 10.41
CA PHE A 103 8.06 3.57 11.37
C PHE A 103 8.77 3.21 12.69
N GLY A 104 9.91 2.52 12.61
CA GLY A 104 10.70 2.13 13.79
C GLY A 104 11.16 3.34 14.61
N ASN A 105 11.60 4.41 13.96
CA ASN A 105 12.00 5.64 14.60
C ASN A 105 10.82 6.33 15.30
N GLN A 106 9.66 6.45 14.64
CA GLN A 106 8.45 7.02 15.24
C GLN A 106 7.98 6.22 16.46
N PHE A 107 8.05 4.90 16.40
CA PHE A 107 7.71 4.01 17.50
C PHE A 107 8.63 4.25 18.72
N LEU A 108 9.95 4.28 18.50
CA LEU A 108 10.92 4.53 19.57
C LEU A 108 10.75 5.90 20.21
N GLU A 109 10.55 6.95 19.40
CA GLU A 109 10.31 8.31 19.91
C GLU A 109 9.02 8.39 20.74
N THR A 110 8.00 7.63 20.37
CA THR A 110 6.74 7.57 21.13
C THR A 110 6.95 6.94 22.51
N ILE A 111 7.72 5.86 22.61
CA ILE A 111 8.06 5.22 23.90
C ILE A 111 8.85 6.19 24.79
N LYS A 112 9.85 6.88 24.22
CA LYS A 112 10.68 7.84 24.98
C LYS A 112 9.86 8.97 25.58
N LYS A 113 8.81 9.45 24.90
CA LYS A 113 7.94 10.53 25.40
C LYS A 113 7.02 10.11 26.54
N GLN A 114 6.82 8.81 26.73
CA GLN A 114 5.99 8.25 27.80
C GLN A 114 6.79 7.83 29.03
N SER A 115 8.12 7.86 28.95
CA SER A 115 9.06 7.55 30.03
C SER A 115 9.52 8.82 30.75
#